data_AF-A0A2W6T814-F1
#
_entry.id   AF-A0A2W6T814-F1
#
_cell.length_a   1.000
_cell.length_b   1.000
_cell.length_c   1.000
_cell.angle_alpha   90.00
_cell.angle_beta   90.00
_cell.angle_gamma   90.00
#
_symmetry.space_group_name_H-M   'P 1'
#
loop_
_entity.id
_entity.type
_entity.pdbx_description
1 polymer ?
#
loop_
_entity_poly.entity_id
_entity_poly.type
_entity_poly.pdbx_seq_one_letter_code
_entity_poly.pdbx_strand_id
1 'polypeptide(L)'
;MATRVFPRLISLLAVALLASCQQGTPAQSDAPAAKPKPSYEAGVMAVLQERYGSAVQLQGQWAQQLSDTDLGQARPVHRDICADQSISVQNGNYRMLAICTTYDEASPIELGSTDFIVLQRAADDGVSVAAELLGQGSGTGGKPGKVSTLQIGADAWAFQVDDELVVVGAAMRNRAWYVFDGDKTLSSAGWLRSHLDDRNAIDCNGS
;
A
#
# COMPACT_ATOMS: atom_id res chain seq x y z
N MET A 1 -38.40 45.42 63.70
CA MET A 1 -37.61 44.39 64.41
C MET A 1 -36.23 44.38 63.73
N ALA A 2 -35.32 45.27 64.13
CA ALA A 2 -34.32 45.09 65.19
C ALA A 2 -33.07 44.34 64.65
N THR A 3 -32.02 45.07 64.23
CA THR A 3 -30.69 45.22 64.92
C THR A 3 -29.83 43.95 64.85
N ARG A 4 -28.49 43.89 64.68
CA ARG A 4 -27.34 44.82 64.74
C ARG A 4 -26.06 43.96 64.51
N VAL A 5 -25.01 44.54 63.89
CA VAL A 5 -23.60 44.61 64.38
C VAL A 5 -22.65 43.38 64.31
N PHE A 6 -21.45 43.66 63.74
CA PHE A 6 -20.15 42.95 63.73
C PHE A 6 -19.61 42.58 65.14
N PRO A 7 -18.69 41.60 65.32
CA PRO A 7 -17.24 41.93 65.36
C PRO A 7 -16.22 40.82 64.96
N ARG A 8 -14.97 41.29 64.85
CA ARG A 8 -13.67 40.60 64.68
C ARG A 8 -13.20 39.84 65.95
N LEU A 9 -12.07 39.11 65.78
CA LEU A 9 -10.96 38.76 66.70
C LEU A 9 -10.75 37.22 66.78
N ILE A 10 -9.68 36.63 66.22
CA ILE A 10 -8.22 36.66 66.55
C ILE A 10 -7.84 35.64 67.66
N SER A 11 -6.93 34.71 67.27
CA SER A 11 -5.82 34.12 68.06
C SER A 11 -6.02 32.90 68.99
N LEU A 12 -5.32 31.78 68.70
CA LEU A 12 -4.01 31.34 69.27
C LEU A 12 -3.81 29.81 69.22
N LEU A 13 -2.56 29.42 68.90
CA LEU A 13 -1.78 28.23 69.31
C LEU A 13 -2.34 26.82 69.05
N ALA A 14 -1.73 26.03 68.15
CA ALA A 14 -0.50 25.24 68.33
C ALA A 14 -0.77 23.85 68.92
N VAL A 15 -0.33 22.79 68.21
CA VAL A 15 0.59 21.74 68.68
C VAL A 15 0.84 20.81 67.48
N ALA A 16 2.13 20.65 67.14
CA ALA A 16 2.60 19.60 66.26
C ALA A 16 2.60 18.26 67.02
N LEU A 17 1.95 17.24 66.47
CA LEU A 17 2.19 15.84 66.83
C LEU A 17 2.48 15.06 65.54
N LEU A 18 3.75 14.71 65.39
CA LEU A 18 4.25 13.71 64.46
C LEU A 18 3.63 12.36 64.84
N ALA A 19 2.72 11.87 64.01
CA ALA A 19 2.33 10.46 63.99
C ALA A 19 2.56 9.93 62.57
N SER A 20 3.52 9.03 62.47
CA SER A 20 3.93 8.30 61.29
C SER A 20 2.77 7.50 60.68
N CYS A 21 2.21 7.98 59.56
CA CYS A 21 1.48 7.12 58.65
C CYS A 21 2.46 6.65 57.57
N GLN A 22 2.92 5.40 57.70
CA GLN A 22 3.48 4.65 56.58
C GLN A 22 2.46 4.67 55.45
N GLN A 23 2.70 5.48 54.42
CA GLN A 23 2.05 5.34 53.14
C GLN A 23 2.55 4.01 52.57
N GLY A 24 1.70 2.99 52.64
CA GLY A 24 1.91 1.75 51.91
C GLY A 24 2.12 2.10 50.45
N THR A 25 3.32 1.81 49.95
CA THR A 25 3.65 1.88 48.54
C THR A 25 2.59 1.12 47.76
N PRO A 26 1.90 1.72 46.77
CA PRO A 26 1.04 0.94 45.90
C PRO A 26 1.90 -0.13 45.24
N ALA A 27 1.50 -1.39 45.40
CA ALA A 27 2.16 -2.51 44.75
C ALA A 27 2.19 -2.23 43.25
N GLN A 28 3.40 -1.99 42.73
CA GLN A 28 3.63 -1.87 41.31
C GLN A 28 3.25 -3.21 40.69
N SER A 29 2.14 -3.21 39.97
CA SER A 29 1.69 -4.38 39.23
C SER A 29 2.74 -4.66 38.17
N ASP A 30 3.55 -5.70 38.36
CA ASP A 30 4.41 -6.31 37.34
C ASP A 30 3.55 -7.05 36.29
N ALA A 31 2.56 -6.35 35.74
CA ALA A 31 1.96 -6.77 34.48
C ALA A 31 3.03 -6.54 33.41
N PRO A 32 3.41 -7.56 32.62
CA PRO A 32 4.34 -7.37 31.51
C PRO A 32 3.83 -6.23 30.64
N ALA A 33 4.66 -5.21 30.43
CA ALA A 33 4.33 -4.12 29.54
C ALA A 33 3.96 -4.74 28.17
N ALA A 34 2.70 -4.59 27.76
CA ALA A 34 2.26 -5.03 26.46
C ALA A 34 3.17 -4.37 25.42
N LYS A 35 3.82 -5.20 24.59
CA LYS A 35 4.69 -4.67 23.53
C LYS A 35 3.87 -3.70 22.69
N PRO A 36 4.37 -2.48 22.39
CA PRO A 36 3.66 -1.54 21.55
C PRO A 36 3.28 -2.21 20.24
N LYS A 37 1.99 -2.15 19.90
CA LYS A 37 1.52 -2.70 18.64
C LYS A 37 2.12 -1.86 17.50
N PRO A 38 2.68 -2.47 16.43
CA PRO A 38 3.13 -1.73 15.27
C PRO A 38 1.97 -0.94 14.64
N SER A 39 2.28 0.24 14.11
CA SER A 39 1.31 1.03 13.36
C SER A 39 0.89 0.31 12.07
N TYR A 40 -0.24 0.70 11.49
CA TYR A 40 -0.69 0.16 10.20
C TYR A 40 0.39 0.27 9.11
N GLU A 41 1.04 1.44 8.98
CA GLU A 41 2.12 1.64 7.98
C GLU A 41 3.34 0.75 8.26
N ALA A 42 3.67 0.50 9.53
CA ALA A 42 4.72 -0.46 9.87
C ALA A 42 4.33 -1.89 9.49
N GLY A 43 3.05 -2.25 9.61
CA GLY A 43 2.51 -3.52 9.13
C GLY A 43 2.57 -3.65 7.61
N VAL A 44 2.19 -2.60 6.87
CA VAL A 44 2.31 -2.56 5.40
C VAL A 44 3.77 -2.72 4.98
N MET A 45 4.68 -1.96 5.60
CA MET A 45 6.11 -2.07 5.33
C MET A 45 6.63 -3.48 5.61
N ALA A 46 6.22 -4.11 6.71
CA ALA A 46 6.64 -5.47 7.04
C ALA A 46 6.20 -6.50 5.97
N VAL A 47 4.95 -6.40 5.49
CA VAL A 47 4.45 -7.26 4.39
C VAL A 47 5.28 -7.07 3.12
N LEU A 48 5.61 -5.81 2.78
CA LEU A 48 6.41 -5.53 1.59
C LEU A 48 7.87 -5.97 1.76
N GLN A 49 8.47 -5.81 2.94
CA GLN A 49 9.85 -6.22 3.22
C GLN A 49 10.02 -7.73 3.18
N GLU A 50 9.03 -8.49 3.65
CA GLU A 50 9.03 -9.96 3.56
C GLU A 50 9.14 -10.42 2.09
N ARG A 51 8.52 -9.67 1.17
CA ARG A 51 8.49 -10.02 -0.25
C ARG A 51 9.65 -9.44 -1.07
N TYR A 52 9.90 -8.16 -0.90
CA TYR A 52 10.82 -7.39 -1.74
C TYR A 52 12.17 -7.12 -1.08
N GLY A 53 12.34 -7.54 0.18
CA GLY A 53 13.53 -7.30 0.96
C GLY A 53 13.56 -5.91 1.61
N SER A 54 14.64 -5.64 2.34
CA SER A 54 14.79 -4.44 3.17
C SER A 54 14.93 -3.12 2.40
N ALA A 55 15.20 -3.19 1.09
CA ALA A 55 15.37 -2.01 0.24
C ALA A 55 14.04 -1.35 -0.18
N VAL A 56 12.90 -2.02 0.04
CA VAL A 56 11.58 -1.50 -0.35
C VAL A 56 11.28 -0.16 0.33
N GLN A 57 10.62 0.72 -0.42
CA GLN A 57 10.22 2.05 0.04
C GLN A 57 8.74 2.28 -0.26
N LEU A 58 8.02 2.92 0.66
CA LEU A 58 6.62 3.31 0.41
C LEU A 58 6.50 4.50 -0.55
N GLN A 59 7.59 5.21 -0.78
CA GLN A 59 7.65 6.37 -1.67
C GLN A 59 8.97 6.35 -2.43
N GLY A 60 8.89 6.64 -3.72
CA GLY A 60 10.05 6.62 -4.60
C GLY A 60 10.42 5.22 -5.08
N GLN A 61 11.49 5.19 -5.87
CA GLN A 61 11.97 3.98 -6.52
C GLN A 61 13.07 3.32 -5.69
N TRP A 62 13.08 2.00 -5.63
CA TRP A 62 14.18 1.22 -5.08
C TRP A 62 14.77 0.27 -6.13
N ALA A 63 16.06 -0.03 -5.99
CA ALA A 63 16.75 -0.99 -6.84
C ALA A 63 16.71 -2.38 -6.21
N GLN A 64 16.61 -3.41 -7.05
CA GLN A 64 16.67 -4.80 -6.63
C GLN A 64 17.34 -5.66 -7.70
N GLN A 65 17.91 -6.78 -7.28
CA GLN A 65 18.41 -7.81 -8.17
C GLN A 65 17.38 -8.95 -8.24
N LEU A 66 16.83 -9.20 -9.42
CA LEU A 66 15.96 -10.35 -9.67
C LEU A 66 16.79 -11.53 -10.12
N SER A 67 16.93 -12.52 -9.25
CA SER A 67 17.51 -13.81 -9.61
C SER A 67 16.50 -14.59 -10.43
N ASP A 68 16.78 -14.79 -11.71
CA ASP A 68 16.07 -15.76 -12.53
C ASP A 68 16.86 -17.07 -12.49
N THR A 69 16.27 -18.11 -11.91
CA THR A 69 16.89 -19.44 -11.81
C THR A 69 17.11 -20.10 -13.16
N ASP A 70 16.37 -19.70 -14.20
CA ASP A 70 16.45 -20.29 -15.54
C ASP A 70 17.50 -19.58 -16.42
N LEU A 71 17.76 -18.29 -16.15
CA LEU A 71 18.77 -17.49 -16.88
C LEU A 71 20.14 -17.45 -16.19
N GLY A 72 20.23 -17.93 -14.94
CA GLY A 72 21.48 -18.09 -14.19
C GLY A 72 22.20 -16.77 -13.83
N GLN A 73 21.61 -15.62 -14.16
CA GLN A 73 22.13 -14.30 -13.82
C GLN A 73 21.06 -13.45 -13.16
N ALA A 74 21.45 -12.75 -12.10
CA ALA A 74 20.60 -11.77 -11.48
C ALA A 74 20.48 -10.55 -12.39
N ARG A 75 19.25 -10.09 -12.62
CA ARG A 75 18.95 -8.93 -13.46
C ARG A 75 18.67 -7.71 -12.58
N PRO A 76 19.33 -6.56 -12.82
CA PRO A 76 19.00 -5.33 -12.14
C PRO A 76 17.61 -4.86 -12.56
N VAL A 77 16.81 -4.50 -11.56
CA VAL A 77 15.50 -3.89 -11.74
C VAL A 77 15.30 -2.71 -10.81
N HIS A 78 14.38 -1.87 -11.21
CA HIS A 78 13.85 -0.78 -10.42
C HIS A 78 12.38 -1.01 -10.12
N ARG A 79 11.99 -0.75 -8.88
CA ARG A 79 10.63 -0.92 -8.41
C ARG A 79 10.11 0.31 -7.71
N ASP A 80 8.83 0.56 -7.84
CA ASP A 80 8.12 1.63 -7.16
C ASP A 80 6.66 1.22 -6.88
N ILE A 81 6.03 1.88 -5.91
CA ILE A 81 4.58 1.78 -5.72
C ILE A 81 3.92 2.73 -6.71
N CYS A 82 3.52 2.21 -7.86
CA CYS A 82 2.99 3.00 -8.97
C CYS A 82 1.48 3.28 -8.84
N ALA A 83 0.77 2.55 -7.97
CA ALA A 83 -0.56 2.91 -7.52
C ALA A 83 -0.75 2.52 -6.05
N ASP A 84 -1.35 3.43 -5.28
CA ASP A 84 -1.63 3.26 -3.85
C ASP A 84 -2.98 3.89 -3.52
N GLN A 85 -3.95 3.08 -3.14
CA GLN A 85 -5.31 3.54 -2.86
C GLN A 85 -5.90 2.80 -1.67
N SER A 86 -6.33 3.55 -0.65
CA SER A 86 -7.20 3.00 0.39
C SER A 86 -8.65 2.93 -0.11
N ILE A 87 -9.31 1.80 0.11
CA ILE A 87 -10.67 1.53 -0.33
C ILE A 87 -11.49 0.88 0.80
N SER A 88 -12.81 0.99 0.68
CA SER A 88 -13.75 0.21 1.46
C SER A 88 -14.62 -0.60 0.50
N VAL A 89 -14.76 -1.90 0.75
CA VAL A 89 -15.56 -2.82 -0.05
C VAL A 89 -16.38 -3.67 0.92
N GLN A 90 -17.70 -3.70 0.72
CA GLN A 90 -18.63 -4.30 1.68
C GLN A 90 -18.41 -3.70 3.08
N ASN A 91 -17.92 -4.49 4.03
CA ASN A 91 -17.60 -4.08 5.41
C ASN A 91 -16.10 -4.13 5.73
N GLY A 92 -15.25 -4.31 4.72
CA GLY A 92 -13.79 -4.39 4.87
C GLY A 92 -13.10 -3.08 4.51
N ASN A 93 -11.99 -2.81 5.20
CA ASN A 93 -11.06 -1.73 4.85
C ASN A 93 -9.82 -2.34 4.20
N TYR A 94 -9.47 -1.85 3.02
CA TYR A 94 -8.36 -2.38 2.24
C TYR A 94 -7.45 -1.27 1.72
N ARG A 95 -6.23 -1.65 1.33
CA ARG A 95 -5.30 -0.82 0.57
C ARG A 95 -4.85 -1.59 -0.65
N MET A 96 -5.17 -1.05 -1.82
CA MET A 96 -4.75 -1.56 -3.12
C MET A 96 -3.38 -0.96 -3.44
N LEU A 97 -2.40 -1.82 -3.66
CA LEU A 97 -1.04 -1.47 -4.06
C LEU A 97 -0.73 -2.11 -5.41
N ALA A 98 -0.13 -1.34 -6.30
CA ALA A 98 0.53 -1.86 -7.50
C ALA A 98 2.03 -1.60 -7.39
N ILE A 99 2.82 -2.66 -7.46
CA ILE A 99 4.29 -2.59 -7.45
C ILE A 99 4.75 -2.76 -8.89
N CYS A 100 5.22 -1.68 -9.50
CA CYS A 100 5.73 -1.69 -10.86
C CYS A 100 7.20 -2.10 -10.85
N THR A 101 7.59 -2.98 -11.76
CA THR A 101 8.98 -3.40 -11.97
C THR A 101 9.43 -2.96 -13.36
N THR A 102 10.44 -2.11 -13.40
CA THR A 102 11.15 -1.69 -14.61
C THR A 102 12.47 -2.45 -14.74
N TYR A 103 12.80 -2.90 -15.94
CA TYR A 103 14.04 -3.60 -16.26
C TYR A 103 15.01 -2.67 -17.02
N ASP A 104 16.26 -2.55 -16.56
CA ASP A 104 17.22 -1.55 -17.09
C ASP A 104 17.68 -1.86 -18.53
N GLU A 105 17.99 -3.13 -18.81
CA GLU A 105 18.50 -3.59 -20.11
C GLU A 105 17.45 -4.40 -20.85
N ALA A 106 16.26 -3.81 -21.02
CA ALA A 106 15.17 -4.46 -21.70
C ALA A 106 15.19 -4.24 -23.21
N SER A 107 14.82 -5.27 -23.97
CA SER A 107 14.59 -5.09 -25.41
C SER A 107 13.37 -4.18 -25.65
N PRO A 108 13.26 -3.51 -26.81
CA PRO A 108 12.10 -2.65 -27.08
C PRO A 108 10.73 -3.35 -26.98
N ILE A 109 10.69 -4.66 -27.23
CA ILE A 109 9.47 -5.48 -27.18
C ILE A 109 9.21 -6.12 -25.81
N GLU A 110 10.16 -6.01 -24.89
CA GLU A 110 10.04 -6.62 -23.58
C GLU A 110 9.08 -5.83 -22.69
N LEU A 111 8.24 -6.55 -21.96
CA LEU A 111 7.25 -5.96 -21.06
C LEU A 111 7.88 -5.63 -19.70
N GLY A 112 7.39 -4.58 -19.05
CA GLY A 112 7.55 -4.47 -17.60
C GLY A 112 6.59 -5.42 -16.89
N SER A 113 6.74 -5.56 -15.58
CA SER A 113 5.82 -6.36 -14.76
C SER A 113 5.20 -5.54 -13.64
N THR A 114 4.00 -5.93 -13.23
CA THR A 114 3.27 -5.33 -12.11
C THR A 114 2.77 -6.41 -11.17
N ASP A 115 3.04 -6.24 -9.88
CA ASP A 115 2.41 -7.02 -8.83
C ASP A 115 1.24 -6.22 -8.26
N PHE A 116 0.05 -6.79 -8.30
CA PHE A 116 -1.13 -6.22 -7.68
C PHE A 116 -1.38 -6.88 -6.34
N ILE A 117 -1.47 -6.08 -5.28
CA ILE A 117 -1.61 -6.54 -3.90
C ILE A 117 -2.77 -5.79 -3.26
N VAL A 118 -3.71 -6.51 -2.66
CA VAL A 118 -4.76 -5.94 -1.83
C VAL A 118 -4.49 -6.32 -0.39
N LEU A 119 -4.22 -5.33 0.46
CA LEU A 119 -3.98 -5.53 1.88
C LEU A 119 -5.27 -5.28 2.66
N GLN A 120 -5.64 -6.16 3.57
CA GLN A 120 -6.71 -5.94 4.53
C GLN A 120 -6.16 -5.22 5.77
N ARG A 121 -6.88 -4.19 6.22
CA ARG A 121 -6.69 -3.58 7.54
C ARG A 121 -7.70 -4.20 8.51
N ALA A 122 -7.21 -4.91 9.52
CA ALA A 122 -8.01 -5.39 10.62
C ALA A 122 -8.42 -4.26 11.57
N ALA A 123 -9.44 -4.47 12.41
CA ALA A 123 -9.97 -3.46 13.34
C ALA A 123 -8.94 -2.98 14.37
N ASP A 124 -7.92 -3.79 14.63
CA ASP A 124 -6.84 -3.48 15.54
C ASP A 124 -5.61 -2.88 14.82
N ASP A 125 -5.72 -2.50 13.54
CA ASP A 125 -4.62 -2.11 12.64
C ASP A 125 -3.67 -3.23 12.22
N GLY A 126 -4.06 -4.50 12.44
CA GLY A 126 -3.37 -5.64 11.82
C GLY A 126 -3.41 -5.55 10.29
N VAL A 127 -2.35 -6.01 9.63
CA VAL A 127 -2.23 -6.03 8.17
C VAL A 127 -2.06 -7.45 7.68
N SER A 128 -2.85 -7.86 6.70
CA SER A 128 -2.74 -9.14 6.01
C SER A 128 -2.96 -8.96 4.51
N VAL A 129 -2.43 -9.89 3.71
CA VAL A 129 -2.74 -9.93 2.27
C VAL A 129 -4.15 -10.52 2.10
N ALA A 130 -5.04 -9.75 1.50
CA ALA A 130 -6.40 -10.17 1.19
C ALA A 130 -6.48 -10.91 -0.15
N ALA A 131 -5.80 -10.37 -1.15
CA ALA A 131 -5.74 -10.90 -2.51
C ALA A 131 -4.47 -10.39 -3.20
N GLU A 132 -4.00 -11.14 -4.18
CA GLU A 132 -2.87 -10.71 -5.01
C GLU A 132 -2.88 -11.35 -6.39
N LEU A 133 -2.27 -10.65 -7.33
CA LEU A 133 -2.00 -11.13 -8.68
C LEU A 133 -0.63 -10.58 -9.11
N LEU A 134 0.37 -11.45 -9.13
CA LEU A 134 1.77 -11.08 -9.29
C LEU A 134 2.22 -11.21 -10.75
N GLY A 135 3.28 -10.49 -11.13
CA GLY A 135 4.00 -10.65 -12.38
C GLY A 135 3.19 -10.32 -13.64
N GLN A 136 2.18 -9.45 -13.56
CA GLN A 136 1.37 -9.10 -14.72
C GLN A 136 2.17 -8.26 -15.71
N GLY A 137 2.40 -8.79 -16.91
CA GLY A 137 3.17 -8.14 -17.96
C GLY A 137 2.36 -7.05 -18.68
N SER A 138 2.96 -5.87 -18.87
CA SER A 138 2.37 -4.78 -19.67
C SER A 138 3.44 -3.80 -20.16
N GLY A 139 3.05 -2.88 -21.03
CA GLY A 139 3.94 -1.83 -21.53
C GLY A 139 5.00 -2.35 -22.51
N THR A 140 6.14 -1.68 -22.59
CA THR A 140 7.23 -1.95 -23.55
C THR A 140 8.56 -1.43 -23.04
N GLY A 141 9.68 -1.88 -23.64
CA GLY A 141 11.02 -1.46 -23.24
C GLY A 141 11.33 -1.75 -21.76
N GLY A 142 10.78 -2.85 -21.22
CA GLY A 142 10.92 -3.25 -19.83
C GLY A 142 10.16 -2.39 -18.84
N LYS A 143 9.31 -1.47 -19.28
CA LYS A 143 8.51 -0.58 -18.42
C LYS A 143 7.05 -1.01 -18.43
N PRO A 144 6.40 -1.16 -17.27
CA PRO A 144 4.99 -1.52 -17.22
C PRO A 144 4.12 -0.38 -17.73
N GLY A 145 2.89 -0.73 -18.13
CA GLY A 145 1.85 0.26 -18.44
C GLY A 145 1.53 1.13 -17.23
N LYS A 146 0.84 2.25 -17.49
CA LYS A 146 0.38 3.14 -16.42
C LYS A 146 -0.71 2.45 -15.63
N VAL A 147 -0.54 2.36 -14.31
CA VAL A 147 -1.54 1.81 -13.40
C VAL A 147 -2.34 2.93 -12.74
N SER A 148 -3.64 2.72 -12.60
CA SER A 148 -4.53 3.54 -11.78
C SER A 148 -5.53 2.64 -11.05
N THR A 149 -6.19 3.17 -10.04
CA THR A 149 -7.29 2.49 -9.34
C THR A 149 -8.60 3.22 -9.63
N LEU A 150 -9.68 2.46 -9.77
CA LEU A 150 -11.03 3.00 -9.92
C LEU A 150 -12.07 2.12 -9.27
N GLN A 151 -13.18 2.73 -8.86
CA GLN A 151 -14.37 2.01 -8.44
C GLN A 151 -15.19 1.64 -9.69
N ILE A 152 -15.51 0.36 -9.85
CA ILE A 152 -16.25 -0.17 -11.02
C ILE A 152 -17.67 -0.64 -10.68
N GLY A 153 -18.08 -0.50 -9.42
CA GLY A 153 -19.41 -0.82 -8.93
C GLY A 153 -19.58 -0.41 -7.47
N ALA A 154 -20.76 -0.65 -6.89
CA ALA A 154 -21.03 -0.30 -5.49
C ALA A 154 -20.02 -0.95 -4.52
N ASP A 155 -19.68 -2.22 -4.77
CA ASP A 155 -18.81 -3.05 -3.93
C ASP A 155 -17.64 -3.67 -4.72
N ALA A 156 -17.14 -2.98 -5.74
CA ALA A 156 -16.03 -3.48 -6.53
C ALA A 156 -15.08 -2.37 -6.96
N TRP A 157 -13.78 -2.66 -6.83
CA TRP A 157 -12.69 -1.79 -7.25
C TRP A 157 -11.78 -2.54 -8.23
N ALA A 158 -11.11 -1.79 -9.09
CA ALA A 158 -10.20 -2.34 -10.08
C ALA A 158 -8.88 -1.60 -10.11
N PHE A 159 -7.81 -2.35 -10.39
CA PHE A 159 -6.64 -1.77 -11.05
C PHE A 159 -6.96 -1.65 -12.54
N GLN A 160 -6.71 -0.48 -13.12
CA GLN A 160 -6.70 -0.27 -14.56
C GLN A 160 -5.27 -0.08 -15.03
N VAL A 161 -4.88 -0.87 -16.02
CA VAL A 161 -3.58 -0.75 -16.68
C VAL A 161 -3.81 -0.21 -18.07
N ASP A 162 -3.22 0.95 -18.37
CA ASP A 162 -3.17 1.52 -19.71
C ASP A 162 -1.75 1.33 -20.27
N ASP A 163 -1.62 0.64 -21.39
CA ASP A 163 -0.35 0.46 -22.08
C ASP A 163 -0.39 0.91 -23.54
N GLU A 164 0.80 1.20 -24.06
CA GLU A 164 1.02 1.52 -25.46
C GLU A 164 2.15 0.65 -26.01
N LEU A 165 1.85 -0.02 -27.11
CA LEU A 165 2.80 -0.78 -27.91
C LEU A 165 2.99 -0.07 -29.24
N VAL A 166 4.23 0.34 -29.51
CA VAL A 166 4.64 0.87 -30.82
C VAL A 166 5.48 -0.17 -31.52
N VAL A 167 4.98 -0.68 -32.64
CA VAL A 167 5.70 -1.57 -33.56
C VAL A 167 5.89 -0.85 -34.90
N VAL A 168 6.75 -1.40 -35.75
CA VAL A 168 7.00 -0.80 -37.07
C VAL A 168 5.69 -0.69 -37.84
N GLY A 169 5.25 0.55 -38.06
CA GLY A 169 4.04 0.87 -38.82
C GLY A 169 2.73 0.90 -38.04
N ALA A 170 2.71 0.54 -36.74
CA ALA A 170 1.50 0.58 -35.94
C ALA A 170 1.69 1.00 -34.48
N ALA A 171 0.74 1.78 -33.96
CA ALA A 171 0.62 2.11 -32.55
C ALA A 171 -0.68 1.54 -31.98
N MET A 172 -0.57 0.78 -30.89
CA MET A 172 -1.69 0.13 -30.21
C MET A 172 -1.77 0.62 -28.78
N ARG A 173 -2.97 1.00 -28.34
CA ARG A 173 -3.23 1.27 -26.91
C ARG A 173 -4.21 0.24 -26.38
N ASN A 174 -3.84 -0.41 -25.29
CA ASN A 174 -4.71 -1.35 -24.61
C ASN A 174 -4.99 -0.87 -23.19
N ARG A 175 -6.14 -1.32 -22.69
CA ARG A 175 -6.56 -1.14 -21.32
C ARG A 175 -6.97 -2.48 -20.75
N ALA A 176 -6.45 -2.86 -19.60
CA ALA A 176 -6.85 -4.05 -18.87
C ALA A 176 -7.41 -3.67 -17.48
N TRP A 177 -8.28 -4.52 -16.94
CA TRP A 177 -8.84 -4.34 -15.60
C TRP A 177 -8.65 -5.59 -14.75
N TYR A 178 -8.20 -5.39 -13.51
CA TYR A 178 -8.06 -6.42 -12.50
C TYR A 178 -8.93 -6.08 -11.30
N VAL A 179 -9.95 -6.90 -11.04
CA VAL A 179 -11.08 -6.58 -10.18
C VAL A 179 -10.97 -7.28 -8.83
N PHE A 180 -11.22 -6.50 -7.78
CA PHE A 180 -11.39 -6.93 -6.41
C PHE A 180 -12.79 -6.52 -5.92
N ASP A 181 -13.59 -7.52 -5.52
CA ASP A 181 -14.97 -7.37 -5.06
C ASP A 181 -15.15 -7.72 -3.56
N GLY A 182 -14.02 -7.91 -2.85
CA GLY A 182 -13.99 -8.31 -1.45
C GLY A 182 -13.71 -9.81 -1.23
N ASP A 183 -13.85 -10.66 -2.25
CA ASP A 183 -13.80 -12.12 -2.11
C ASP A 183 -12.39 -12.73 -2.23
N LYS A 184 -11.43 -12.24 -1.43
CA LYS A 184 -10.04 -12.75 -1.31
C LYS A 184 -9.30 -13.09 -2.63
N THR A 185 -9.80 -12.60 -3.75
CA THR A 185 -9.34 -12.91 -5.09
C THR A 185 -9.24 -11.62 -5.88
N LEU A 186 -8.23 -11.57 -6.72
CA LEU A 186 -8.03 -10.48 -7.67
C LEU A 186 -7.99 -11.14 -9.05
N SER A 187 -8.94 -10.79 -9.91
CA SER A 187 -9.14 -11.49 -11.18
C SER A 187 -9.08 -10.54 -12.37
N SER A 188 -8.60 -11.04 -13.51
CA SER A 188 -8.69 -10.28 -14.76
C SER A 188 -10.14 -10.23 -15.23
N ALA A 189 -10.68 -9.03 -15.37
CA ALA A 189 -12.02 -8.79 -15.90
C ALA A 189 -12.04 -8.59 -17.43
N GLY A 190 -10.87 -8.61 -18.06
CA GLY A 190 -10.69 -8.47 -19.50
C GLY A 190 -9.88 -7.26 -19.90
N TRP A 191 -9.78 -7.05 -21.21
CA TRP A 191 -9.02 -5.97 -21.82
C TRP A 191 -9.74 -5.41 -23.04
N LEU A 192 -9.42 -4.16 -23.37
CA LEU A 192 -9.94 -3.41 -24.49
C LEU A 192 -8.80 -2.76 -25.26
N ARG A 193 -8.74 -2.97 -26.58
CA ARG A 193 -7.94 -2.11 -27.45
C ARG A 193 -8.66 -0.79 -27.65
N SER A 194 -8.12 0.28 -27.07
CA SER A 194 -8.71 1.62 -27.15
C SER A 194 -8.26 2.38 -28.40
N HIS A 195 -7.12 2.01 -28.99
CA HIS A 195 -6.59 2.64 -30.18
C HIS A 195 -5.77 1.68 -31.04
N LEU A 196 -5.88 1.84 -32.37
CA LEU A 196 -5.02 1.23 -33.37
C LEU A 196 -4.78 2.29 -34.46
N ASP A 197 -3.55 2.73 -34.61
CA ASP A 197 -3.10 3.59 -35.71
C ASP A 197 -2.13 2.80 -36.59
N ASP A 198 -2.44 2.66 -37.87
CA ASP A 198 -1.67 1.94 -38.90
C ASP A 198 -1.12 2.87 -40.00
N ARG A 199 -1.11 4.19 -39.77
CA ARG A 199 -0.74 5.20 -40.79
C ARG A 199 0.68 5.08 -41.34
N ASN A 200 1.55 4.31 -40.69
CA ASN A 200 2.92 4.04 -41.13
C ASN A 200 3.13 2.60 -41.60
N ALA A 201 2.06 1.82 -41.79
CA ALA A 201 2.15 0.49 -42.36
C ALA A 201 2.77 0.59 -43.76
N ILE A 202 3.86 -0.13 -43.98
CA ILE A 202 4.49 -0.21 -45.29
C ILE A 202 3.52 -0.98 -46.20
N ASP A 203 2.97 -0.29 -47.20
CA ASP A 203 2.09 -0.92 -48.18
C ASP A 203 2.93 -1.84 -49.06
N CYS A 204 2.75 -3.16 -48.90
CA CYS A 204 3.49 -4.18 -49.67
C CYS A 204 3.07 -4.23 -51.16
N ASN A 205 2.18 -3.34 -51.61
CA ASN A 205 1.66 -3.29 -52.98
C ASN A 205 2.47 -2.38 -53.92
N GLY A 206 3.63 -1.88 -53.49
CA GLY A 206 4.54 -1.10 -54.34
C GLY A 206 5.59 -1.98 -55.03
N SER A 207 5.19 -2.75 -56.05
CA SER A 207 6.08 -3.41 -57.00
C SER A 207 5.64 -3.13 -58.43
#